data_AF-A0A975GZQ4-F1
#
_entry.id   AF-A0A975GZQ4-F1
#
_cell.length_a   1.000
_cell.length_b   1.000
_cell.length_c   1.000
_cell.angle_alpha   90.00
_cell.angle_beta   90.00
_cell.angle_gamma   90.00
#
_symmetry.space_group_name_H-M   'P 1'
#
loop_
_entity.id
_entity.type
_entity.pdbx_description
1 polymer ?
#
loop_
_entity_poly.entity_id
_entity_poly.type
_entity_poly.pdbx_seq_one_letter_code
_entity_poly.pdbx_strand_id
1 'polypeptide(L)'
;MYITLFVILLAVLFLPFLVPAVERNLELFLFVMGFLAALCSGVFGKELIGKAIEDPMLITIAVILAGFFFKWLRLPFERGVTKISRILPQRLFLPLIIIVLGLLSSIITAIIAAIILASITSILKLDRKSEIRFVILACFSIGLGAVLTPIGEPLSTIATSKLNAEFSYLFHLIGPDILLGVMIFGILGAVFIEPSKSSRQIRGEQLDESSGGIILRGVKVYVFVMALTMLGAGFEPVIERFLIGMNPLTLYWINMISAILDNATLAAAEISIQMDPQTIRSVLLGLLVSGGMLIPGNIPNIIVAGKLNITSAEWARFGLPLGLLAMVFYFIIILTT
;
A
#
# COMPACT_ATOMS: atom_id res chain seq x y z
N MET A 1 -25.70 -6.48 14.94
CA MET A 1 -24.24 -6.53 14.78
C MET A 1 -23.84 -6.68 13.32
N TYR A 2 -23.95 -7.87 12.70
CA TYR A 2 -23.40 -8.12 11.35
C TYR A 2 -23.97 -7.22 10.24
N ILE A 3 -25.27 -6.94 10.24
CA ILE A 3 -25.90 -6.02 9.27
C ILE A 3 -25.28 -4.62 9.37
N THR A 4 -25.06 -4.13 10.59
CA THR A 4 -24.44 -2.82 10.85
C THR A 4 -23.00 -2.78 10.35
N LEU A 5 -22.22 -3.82 10.61
CA LEU A 5 -20.84 -3.93 10.11
C LEU A 5 -20.82 -4.00 8.58
N PHE A 6 -21.76 -4.69 7.95
CA PHE A 6 -21.89 -4.71 6.49
C PHE A 6 -22.22 -3.31 5.92
N VAL A 7 -23.11 -2.56 6.57
CA VAL A 7 -23.40 -1.16 6.20
C VAL A 7 -22.15 -0.28 6.35
N ILE A 8 -21.39 -0.44 7.43
CA ILE A 8 -20.11 0.25 7.64
C ILE A 8 -19.16 -0.08 6.48
N LEU A 9 -19.01 -1.36 6.12
CA LEU A 9 -18.14 -1.79 5.03
C LEU A 9 -18.52 -1.13 3.70
N LEU A 10 -19.82 -1.15 3.35
CA LEU A 10 -20.32 -0.50 2.13
C LEU A 10 -20.08 1.02 2.16
N ALA A 11 -20.27 1.65 3.31
CA ALA A 11 -20.02 3.07 3.44
C ALA A 11 -18.53 3.39 3.27
N VAL A 12 -17.63 2.64 3.88
CA VAL A 12 -16.18 2.83 3.69
C VAL A 12 -15.77 2.58 2.22
N LEU A 13 -16.40 1.61 1.55
CA LEU A 13 -16.15 1.31 0.14
C LEU A 13 -16.60 2.43 -0.81
N PHE A 14 -17.78 3.01 -0.61
CA PHE A 14 -18.39 3.90 -1.61
C PHE A 14 -18.33 5.40 -1.26
N LEU A 15 -18.44 5.80 0.00
CA LEU A 15 -18.48 7.23 0.37
C LEU A 15 -17.25 8.05 -0.05
N PRO A 16 -16.00 7.54 0.05
CA PRO A 16 -14.81 8.23 -0.44
C PRO A 16 -14.91 8.70 -1.89
N PHE A 17 -15.67 7.99 -2.72
CA PHE A 17 -15.81 8.28 -4.15
C PHE A 17 -17.07 9.08 -4.48
N LEU A 18 -18.08 9.02 -3.62
CA LEU A 18 -19.38 9.68 -3.82
C LEU A 18 -19.44 11.07 -3.18
N VAL A 19 -18.69 11.30 -2.10
CA VAL A 19 -18.79 12.50 -1.27
C VAL A 19 -17.45 13.23 -1.19
N PRO A 20 -17.29 14.41 -1.83
CA PRO A 20 -16.03 15.16 -1.82
C PRO A 20 -15.57 15.59 -0.42
N ALA A 21 -16.52 15.77 0.52
CA ALA A 21 -16.18 16.08 1.91
C ALA A 21 -15.51 14.91 2.63
N VAL A 22 -15.89 13.67 2.29
CA VAL A 22 -15.27 12.44 2.80
C VAL A 22 -13.90 12.26 2.18
N GLU A 23 -13.77 12.44 0.86
CA GLU A 23 -12.49 12.36 0.16
C GLU A 23 -11.44 13.34 0.71
N ARG A 24 -11.85 14.55 1.09
CA ARG A 24 -10.94 15.56 1.68
C ARG A 24 -10.52 15.24 3.12
N ASN A 25 -11.27 14.40 3.83
CA ASN A 25 -11.07 14.10 5.25
C ASN A 25 -11.10 12.58 5.50
N LEU A 26 -10.42 11.82 4.64
CA LEU A 26 -10.45 10.35 4.69
C LEU A 26 -9.95 9.82 6.02
N GLU A 27 -8.92 10.44 6.59
CA GLU A 27 -8.36 10.06 7.89
C GLU A 27 -9.43 10.11 8.99
N LEU A 28 -10.19 11.20 9.05
CA LEU A 28 -11.26 11.39 10.03
C LEU A 28 -12.45 10.48 9.76
N PHE A 29 -12.83 10.32 8.50
CA PHE A 29 -13.92 9.45 8.10
C PHE A 29 -13.63 8.00 8.50
N LEU A 30 -12.45 7.48 8.15
CA LEU A 30 -12.04 6.13 8.52
C LEU A 30 -12.00 5.96 10.03
N PHE A 31 -11.54 6.98 10.78
CA PHE A 31 -11.51 6.93 12.24
C PHE A 31 -12.91 6.79 12.83
N VAL A 32 -13.87 7.59 12.36
CA VAL A 32 -15.27 7.50 12.80
C VAL A 32 -15.87 6.14 12.46
N MET A 33 -15.64 5.64 11.24
CA MET A 33 -16.14 4.34 10.82
C MET A 33 -15.51 3.19 11.62
N GLY A 34 -14.22 3.27 11.93
CA GLY A 34 -13.51 2.29 12.74
C GLY A 34 -13.98 2.28 14.19
N PHE A 35 -14.20 3.46 14.77
CA PHE A 35 -14.79 3.60 16.09
C PHE A 35 -16.19 2.99 16.17
N LEU A 36 -17.05 3.29 15.18
CA LEU A 36 -18.39 2.70 15.10
C LEU A 36 -18.34 1.19 14.92
N ALA A 37 -17.42 0.68 14.09
CA ALA A 37 -17.23 -0.75 13.88
C ALA A 37 -16.85 -1.45 15.19
N ALA A 38 -15.86 -0.91 15.91
CA ALA A 38 -15.39 -1.46 17.19
C ALA A 38 -16.48 -1.46 18.28
N LEU A 39 -17.31 -0.42 18.34
CA LEU A 39 -18.45 -0.37 19.26
C LEU A 39 -19.51 -1.41 18.89
N CYS A 40 -19.85 -1.52 17.60
CA CYS A 40 -20.90 -2.41 17.14
C CYS A 40 -20.53 -3.89 17.24
N SER A 41 -19.24 -4.21 17.08
CA SER A 41 -18.71 -5.58 17.18
C SER A 41 -18.38 -6.00 18.61
N GLY A 42 -18.45 -5.07 19.58
CA GLY A 42 -18.22 -5.36 21.01
C GLY A 42 -16.74 -5.54 21.38
N VAL A 43 -15.81 -5.25 20.46
CA VAL A 43 -14.36 -5.36 20.68
C VAL A 43 -13.74 -4.08 21.26
N PHE A 44 -14.53 -3.01 21.38
CA PHE A 44 -14.04 -1.76 21.96
C PHE A 44 -13.68 -1.93 23.44
N GLY A 45 -12.39 -1.77 23.75
CA GLY A 45 -11.87 -1.92 25.10
C GLY A 45 -10.48 -1.33 25.25
N LYS A 46 -9.94 -1.39 26.48
CA LYS A 46 -8.62 -0.83 26.80
C LYS A 46 -7.50 -1.39 25.92
N GLU A 47 -7.58 -2.68 25.58
CA GLU A 47 -6.60 -3.34 24.72
C GLU A 47 -6.60 -2.75 23.30
N LEU A 48 -7.78 -2.58 22.69
CA LEU A 48 -7.88 -1.97 21.36
C LEU A 48 -7.43 -0.51 21.37
N ILE A 49 -7.78 0.25 22.42
CA ILE A 49 -7.33 1.64 22.57
C ILE A 49 -5.79 1.70 22.65
N GLY A 50 -5.16 0.79 23.41
CA GLY A 50 -3.71 0.67 23.48
C GLY A 50 -3.09 0.41 22.11
N LYS A 51 -3.56 -0.62 21.40
CA LYS A 51 -3.08 -0.98 20.06
C LYS A 51 -3.25 0.16 19.05
N ALA A 52 -4.43 0.80 19.03
CA ALA A 52 -4.72 1.92 18.13
C ALA A 52 -3.80 3.13 18.36
N ILE A 53 -3.24 3.28 19.56
CA ILE A 53 -2.26 4.34 19.88
C ILE A 53 -0.83 3.90 19.53
N GLU A 54 -0.48 2.65 19.79
CA GLU A 54 0.89 2.11 19.64
C GLU A 54 1.25 1.81 18.17
N ASP A 55 0.37 1.13 17.43
CA ASP A 55 0.63 0.70 16.04
C ASP A 55 1.07 1.87 15.14
N PRO A 56 0.44 3.06 15.20
CA PRO A 56 0.83 4.18 14.34
C PRO A 56 2.15 4.85 14.73
N MET A 57 2.68 4.63 15.95
CA MET A 57 3.84 5.39 16.46
C MET A 57 5.08 5.17 15.60
N LEU A 58 5.46 3.91 15.37
CA LEU A 58 6.67 3.58 14.62
C LEU A 58 6.59 4.06 13.16
N ILE A 59 5.44 3.88 12.52
CA ILE A 59 5.21 4.32 11.13
C ILE A 59 5.31 5.84 11.05
N THR A 60 4.69 6.56 11.99
CA THR A 60 4.71 8.03 12.03
C THR A 60 6.11 8.56 12.25
N ILE A 61 6.86 7.98 13.20
CA ILE A 61 8.25 8.33 13.47
C ILE A 61 9.11 8.10 12.22
N ALA A 62 8.97 6.94 11.58
CA ALA A 62 9.71 6.63 10.36
C ALA A 62 9.43 7.63 9.23
N VAL A 63 8.16 7.98 9.01
CA VAL A 63 7.75 8.96 7.99
C VAL A 63 8.30 10.36 8.30
N ILE A 64 8.23 10.81 9.55
CA ILE A 64 8.75 12.12 9.96
C ILE A 64 10.27 12.17 9.82
N LEU A 65 10.98 11.18 10.38
CA LEU A 65 12.45 11.10 10.32
C LEU A 65 12.94 11.04 8.89
N ALA A 66 12.31 10.22 8.06
CA ALA A 66 12.64 10.15 6.64
C ALA A 66 12.33 11.47 5.92
N GLY A 67 11.22 12.15 6.24
CA GLY A 67 10.92 13.49 5.74
C GLY A 67 12.05 14.48 6.02
N PHE A 68 12.55 14.53 7.26
CA PHE A 68 13.69 15.36 7.64
C PHE A 68 15.00 14.92 6.97
N PHE A 69 15.25 13.60 6.88
CA PHE A 69 16.42 13.03 6.23
C PHE A 69 16.49 13.41 4.75
N PHE A 70 15.38 13.30 4.02
CA PHE A 70 15.30 13.72 2.62
C PHE A 70 15.38 15.23 2.44
N LYS A 71 14.86 16.02 3.39
CA LYS A 71 15.08 17.47 3.40
C LYS A 71 16.58 17.80 3.51
N TRP A 72 17.32 17.09 4.35
CA TRP A 72 18.76 17.29 4.49
C TRP A 72 19.55 16.80 3.26
N LEU A 73 19.21 15.62 2.73
CA LEU A 73 19.85 15.02 1.57
C LEU A 73 19.30 15.50 0.23
N ARG A 74 18.51 16.58 0.23
CA ARG A 74 17.86 17.11 -0.98
C ARG A 74 18.85 17.32 -2.12
N LEU A 75 19.92 18.08 -1.87
CA LEU A 75 20.93 18.42 -2.88
C LEU A 75 21.69 17.21 -3.45
N PRO A 76 22.27 16.29 -2.64
CA PRO A 76 22.94 15.11 -3.19
C PRO A 76 21.96 14.17 -3.91
N PHE A 77 20.74 14.01 -3.39
CA PHE A 77 19.71 13.15 -3.99
C PHE A 77 19.22 13.70 -5.34
N GLU A 78 18.91 15.00 -5.41
CA GLU A 78 18.55 15.69 -6.66
C GLU A 78 19.64 15.54 -7.73
N ARG A 79 20.91 15.74 -7.36
CA ARG A 79 22.04 15.58 -8.27
C ARG A 79 22.16 14.14 -8.76
N GLY A 80 21.98 13.15 -7.88
CA GLY A 80 22.02 11.73 -8.22
C GLY A 80 20.92 11.34 -9.22
N VAL A 81 19.66 11.63 -8.89
CA VAL A 81 18.50 11.34 -9.74
C VAL A 81 18.62 12.05 -11.09
N THR A 82 19.01 13.32 -11.10
CA THR A 82 19.17 14.10 -12.33
C THR A 82 20.31 13.55 -13.20
N LYS A 83 21.43 13.12 -12.60
CA LYS A 83 22.56 12.54 -13.34
C LYS A 83 22.15 11.23 -14.01
N ILE A 84 21.50 10.33 -13.27
CA ILE A 84 21.06 9.04 -13.80
C ILE A 84 19.98 9.24 -14.88
N SER A 85 19.02 10.15 -14.64
CA SER A 85 17.97 10.48 -15.61
C SER A 85 18.50 11.14 -16.90
N ARG A 86 19.72 11.70 -16.90
CA ARG A 86 20.36 12.23 -18.11
C ARG A 86 21.11 11.16 -18.90
N ILE A 87 21.53 10.07 -18.25
CA ILE A 87 22.26 8.97 -18.87
C ILE A 87 21.28 7.97 -19.48
N LEU A 88 20.17 7.70 -18.79
CA LEU A 88 19.18 6.70 -19.22
C LEU A 88 17.98 7.37 -19.93
N PRO A 89 17.50 6.81 -21.05
CA PRO A 89 16.25 7.26 -21.64
C PRO A 89 15.11 7.03 -20.65
N GLN A 90 14.17 7.97 -20.54
CA GLN A 90 13.05 7.88 -19.57
C GLN A 90 12.27 6.56 -19.69
N ARG A 91 12.14 6.01 -20.91
CA ARG A 91 11.51 4.71 -21.19
C ARG A 91 12.19 3.52 -20.53
N LEU A 92 13.47 3.62 -20.16
CA LEU A 92 14.21 2.59 -19.44
C LEU A 92 14.35 2.95 -17.95
N PHE A 93 14.51 4.24 -17.66
CA PHE A 93 14.72 4.72 -16.30
C PHE A 93 13.53 4.45 -15.37
N LEU A 94 12.29 4.75 -15.81
CA LEU A 94 11.11 4.57 -14.97
C LEU A 94 10.81 3.09 -14.66
N PRO A 95 10.81 2.18 -15.65
CA PRO A 95 10.71 0.72 -15.39
C PRO A 95 11.76 0.21 -14.42
N LEU A 96 13.00 0.67 -14.57
CA LEU A 96 14.09 0.23 -13.71
C LEU A 96 13.87 0.67 -12.26
N ILE A 97 13.38 1.89 -12.03
CA ILE A 97 13.02 2.34 -10.68
C ILE A 97 11.91 1.47 -10.10
N ILE A 98 10.86 1.15 -10.88
CA ILE A 98 9.76 0.29 -10.42
C ILE A 98 10.31 -1.07 -9.95
N ILE A 99 11.10 -1.74 -10.79
CA ILE A 99 11.65 -3.06 -10.49
C ILE A 99 12.60 -3.00 -9.30
N VAL A 100 13.54 -2.05 -9.31
CA VAL A 100 14.58 -1.94 -8.26
C VAL A 100 13.95 -1.60 -6.92
N LEU A 101 13.04 -0.63 -6.84
CA LEU A 101 12.35 -0.30 -5.59
C LEU A 101 11.45 -1.44 -5.13
N GLY A 102 10.80 -2.15 -6.06
CA GLY A 102 10.05 -3.37 -5.76
C GLY A 102 10.92 -4.37 -5.03
N LEU A 103 12.00 -4.84 -5.65
CA LEU A 103 12.87 -5.85 -5.06
C LEU A 103 13.56 -5.38 -3.77
N LEU A 104 14.07 -4.14 -3.75
CA LEU A 104 14.76 -3.59 -2.58
C LEU A 104 13.85 -3.39 -1.37
N SER A 105 12.53 -3.20 -1.57
CA SER A 105 11.59 -3.00 -0.46
C SER A 105 11.56 -4.18 0.52
N SER A 106 11.89 -5.39 0.07
CA SER A 106 12.06 -6.58 0.91
C SER A 106 13.23 -6.48 1.91
N ILE A 107 14.18 -5.57 1.69
CA ILE A 107 15.37 -5.40 2.53
C ILE A 107 15.23 -4.14 3.38
N ILE A 108 14.78 -3.05 2.78
CA ILE A 108 14.76 -1.71 3.41
C ILE A 108 13.39 -1.31 3.98
N THR A 109 12.34 -2.11 3.79
CA THR A 109 10.92 -1.81 4.05
C THR A 109 10.16 -1.05 2.94
N ALA A 110 8.86 -1.31 2.84
CA ALA A 110 7.92 -0.60 1.98
C ALA A 110 7.85 0.90 2.30
N ILE A 111 7.98 1.26 3.59
CA ILE A 111 7.97 2.66 4.05
C ILE A 111 9.14 3.42 3.44
N ILE A 112 10.37 2.92 3.58
CA ILE A 112 11.55 3.61 3.06
C ILE A 112 11.50 3.66 1.52
N ALA A 113 11.12 2.56 0.87
CA ALA A 113 10.99 2.51 -0.59
C ALA A 113 9.95 3.53 -1.12
N ALA A 114 8.80 3.67 -0.46
CA ALA A 114 7.77 4.64 -0.79
C ALA A 114 8.25 6.09 -0.67
N ILE A 115 9.02 6.40 0.37
CA ILE A 115 9.55 7.76 0.56
C ILE A 115 10.60 8.08 -0.51
N ILE A 116 11.47 7.11 -0.86
CA ILE A 116 12.41 7.23 -1.98
C ILE A 116 11.63 7.49 -3.28
N LEU A 117 10.61 6.69 -3.57
CA LEU A 117 9.75 6.85 -4.76
C LEU A 117 9.13 8.24 -4.83
N ALA A 118 8.53 8.72 -3.73
CA ALA A 118 7.90 10.03 -3.69
C ALA A 118 8.92 11.16 -3.93
N SER A 119 10.14 11.03 -3.37
CA SER A 119 11.23 11.98 -3.61
C SER A 119 11.69 11.98 -5.07
N ILE A 120 11.89 10.80 -5.67
CA ILE A 120 12.27 10.66 -7.08
C ILE A 120 11.20 11.30 -7.97
N THR A 121 9.93 10.97 -7.73
CA THR A 121 8.79 11.45 -8.53
C THR A 121 8.72 12.97 -8.51
N SER A 122 8.89 13.58 -7.33
CA SER A 122 8.87 15.03 -7.17
C SER A 122 9.96 15.72 -8.01
N ILE A 123 11.11 15.06 -8.21
CA ILE A 123 12.25 15.58 -8.99
C ILE A 123 12.04 15.43 -10.50
N LEU A 124 11.38 14.35 -10.94
CA LEU A 124 11.27 13.99 -12.36
C LEU A 124 10.32 14.87 -13.17
N LYS A 125 9.54 15.75 -12.53
CA LYS A 125 8.61 16.70 -13.18
C LYS A 125 7.82 16.05 -14.33
N LEU A 126 7.17 14.93 -14.04
CA LEU A 126 6.27 14.24 -14.97
C LEU A 126 4.98 15.05 -15.15
N ASP A 127 4.29 14.88 -16.27
CA ASP A 127 2.90 15.35 -16.37
C ASP A 127 2.03 14.57 -15.39
N ARG A 128 0.94 15.17 -14.90
CA ARG A 128 0.12 14.60 -13.82
C ARG A 128 -0.36 13.17 -14.13
N LYS A 129 -0.69 12.88 -15.38
CA LYS A 129 -1.16 11.55 -15.79
C LYS A 129 -0.04 10.51 -15.73
N SER A 130 1.14 10.85 -16.23
CA SER A 130 2.34 9.99 -16.14
C SER A 130 2.84 9.83 -14.71
N GLU A 131 2.77 10.89 -13.89
CA GLU A 131 3.10 10.88 -12.46
C GLU A 131 2.24 9.86 -11.71
N ILE A 132 0.92 9.94 -11.83
CA ILE A 132 -0.02 9.03 -11.17
C ILE A 132 0.23 7.58 -11.60
N ARG A 133 0.40 7.34 -12.91
CA ARG A 133 0.66 5.98 -13.43
C ARG A 133 1.98 5.41 -12.91
N PHE A 134 3.05 6.22 -12.92
CA PHE A 134 4.35 5.83 -12.40
C PHE A 134 4.28 5.44 -10.92
N VAL A 135 3.65 6.30 -10.12
CA VAL A 135 3.47 6.08 -8.69
C VAL A 135 2.68 4.80 -8.42
N ILE A 136 1.55 4.61 -9.07
CA ILE A 136 0.70 3.43 -8.84
C ILE A 136 1.46 2.16 -9.21
N LEU A 137 2.09 2.10 -10.38
CA LEU A 137 2.87 0.92 -10.81
C LEU A 137 4.03 0.62 -9.85
N ALA A 138 4.74 1.66 -9.40
CA ALA A 138 5.81 1.51 -8.43
C ALA A 138 5.30 1.06 -7.06
N CYS A 139 4.16 1.57 -6.59
CA CYS A 139 3.55 1.17 -5.33
C CYS A 139 3.04 -0.28 -5.35
N PHE A 140 2.43 -0.73 -6.45
CA PHE A 140 2.12 -2.16 -6.66
C PHE A 140 3.39 -3.02 -6.55
N SER A 141 4.46 -2.59 -7.22
CA SER A 141 5.73 -3.30 -7.20
C SER A 141 6.40 -3.31 -5.81
N ILE A 142 6.32 -2.20 -5.06
CA ILE A 142 6.83 -2.08 -3.69
C ILE A 142 6.02 -2.96 -2.74
N GLY A 143 4.69 -2.92 -2.80
CA GLY A 143 3.83 -3.77 -1.97
C GLY A 143 4.09 -5.26 -2.22
N LEU A 144 4.15 -5.67 -3.49
CA LEU A 144 4.50 -7.05 -3.84
C LEU A 144 5.90 -7.44 -3.39
N GLY A 145 6.90 -6.57 -3.59
CA GLY A 145 8.27 -6.89 -3.22
C GLY A 145 8.50 -6.95 -1.70
N ALA A 146 7.82 -6.10 -0.93
CA ALA A 146 8.03 -5.98 0.51
C ALA A 146 7.70 -7.28 1.26
N VAL A 147 6.68 -8.01 0.80
CA VAL A 147 6.23 -9.24 1.46
C VAL A 147 7.25 -10.40 1.38
N LEU A 148 8.27 -10.30 0.52
CA LEU A 148 9.28 -11.35 0.34
C LEU A 148 10.05 -11.68 1.61
N THR A 149 10.11 -10.75 2.56
CA THR A 149 10.68 -10.99 3.89
C THR A 149 9.78 -10.44 4.99
N PRO A 150 9.86 -10.99 6.22
CA PRO A 150 9.16 -10.44 7.40
C PRO A 150 9.54 -9.00 7.75
N ILE A 151 10.61 -8.43 7.18
CA ILE A 151 11.04 -7.07 7.51
C ILE A 151 10.35 -6.05 6.59
N GLY A 152 9.93 -6.47 5.39
CA GLY A 152 9.54 -5.53 4.35
C GLY A 152 8.25 -4.76 4.65
N GLU A 153 7.21 -5.39 5.17
CA GLU A 153 5.95 -4.72 5.54
C GLU A 153 5.22 -5.43 6.69
N PRO A 154 4.27 -4.77 7.37
CA PRO A 154 3.53 -5.38 8.48
C PRO A 154 2.80 -6.68 8.11
N LEU A 155 2.26 -6.79 6.89
CA LEU A 155 1.59 -8.01 6.43
C LEU A 155 2.52 -9.22 6.47
N SER A 156 3.77 -9.11 5.98
CA SER A 156 4.71 -10.23 6.02
C SER A 156 5.17 -10.56 7.43
N THR A 157 5.34 -9.56 8.30
CA THR A 157 5.62 -9.76 9.73
C THR A 157 4.51 -10.56 10.40
N ILE A 158 3.25 -10.17 10.19
CA ILE A 158 2.08 -10.80 10.79
C ILE A 158 1.90 -12.22 10.25
N ALA A 159 1.98 -12.40 8.93
CA ALA A 159 1.85 -13.71 8.31
C ALA A 159 2.90 -14.69 8.83
N THR A 160 4.17 -14.28 8.89
CA THR A 160 5.25 -15.16 9.40
C THR A 160 5.13 -15.44 10.89
N SER A 161 4.75 -14.44 11.70
CA SER A 161 4.50 -14.63 13.13
C SER A 161 3.32 -15.56 13.39
N LYS A 162 2.18 -15.37 12.70
CA LYS A 162 0.98 -16.22 12.84
C LYS A 162 1.24 -17.66 12.46
N LEU A 163 2.04 -17.88 11.42
CA LEU A 163 2.39 -19.22 10.95
C LEU A 163 3.52 -19.87 11.75
N ASN A 164 4.14 -19.16 12.71
CA ASN A 164 5.39 -19.56 13.37
C ASN A 164 6.46 -20.01 12.36
N ALA A 165 6.52 -19.31 11.23
CA ALA A 165 7.32 -19.70 10.08
C ALA A 165 8.72 -19.09 10.13
N GLU A 166 9.68 -19.75 9.48
CA GLU A 166 11.03 -19.23 9.33
C GLU A 166 11.05 -17.99 8.42
N PHE A 167 12.12 -17.19 8.55
CA PHE A 167 12.30 -15.94 7.79
C PHE A 167 12.13 -16.10 6.27
N SER A 168 12.55 -17.23 5.73
CA SER A 168 12.55 -17.50 4.28
C SER A 168 11.21 -18.06 3.77
N TYR A 169 10.24 -18.33 4.64
CA TYR A 169 9.01 -19.03 4.28
C TYR A 169 8.23 -18.33 3.16
N LEU A 170 7.97 -17.03 3.29
CA LEU A 170 7.22 -16.26 2.29
C LEU A 170 7.98 -16.17 0.95
N PHE A 171 9.30 -16.05 1.00
CA PHE A 171 10.13 -16.08 -0.20
C PHE A 171 9.98 -17.40 -0.97
N HIS A 172 9.93 -18.54 -0.27
CA HIS A 172 9.73 -19.83 -0.93
C HIS A 172 8.28 -20.03 -1.40
N LEU A 173 7.29 -19.53 -0.65
CA LEU A 173 5.88 -19.77 -0.93
C LEU A 173 5.35 -18.93 -2.12
N ILE A 174 5.66 -17.63 -2.12
CA ILE A 174 5.11 -16.66 -3.09
C ILE A 174 6.19 -15.88 -3.86
N GLY A 175 7.47 -16.15 -3.62
CA GLY A 175 8.58 -15.45 -4.28
C GLY A 175 8.53 -15.48 -5.80
N PRO A 176 8.31 -16.63 -6.46
CA PRO A 176 8.18 -16.68 -7.91
C PRO A 176 7.06 -15.80 -8.45
N ASP A 177 5.88 -15.81 -7.80
CA ASP A 177 4.71 -15.01 -8.17
C ASP A 177 4.99 -13.50 -8.03
N ILE A 178 5.68 -13.12 -6.97
CA ILE A 178 6.06 -11.73 -6.70
C ILE A 178 7.10 -11.24 -7.69
N LEU A 179 8.17 -12.01 -7.91
CA LEU A 179 9.22 -11.64 -8.85
C LEU A 179 8.62 -11.44 -10.25
N LEU A 180 7.71 -12.32 -10.67
CA LEU A 180 6.98 -12.16 -11.92
C LEU A 180 6.14 -10.87 -11.92
N GLY A 181 5.39 -10.60 -10.86
CA GLY A 181 4.59 -9.38 -10.73
C GLY A 181 5.41 -8.10 -10.79
N VAL A 182 6.51 -8.03 -10.04
CA VAL A 182 7.45 -6.89 -10.03
C VAL A 182 8.00 -6.63 -11.44
N MET A 183 8.39 -7.69 -12.15
CA MET A 183 8.85 -7.57 -13.53
C MET A 183 7.75 -7.08 -14.48
N ILE A 184 6.53 -7.61 -14.36
CA ILE A 184 5.38 -7.18 -15.15
C ILE A 184 5.08 -5.70 -14.90
N PHE A 185 4.99 -5.25 -13.65
CA PHE A 185 4.73 -3.84 -13.34
C PHE A 185 5.84 -2.91 -13.85
N GLY A 186 7.09 -3.36 -13.84
CA GLY A 186 8.20 -2.68 -14.50
C GLY A 186 7.97 -2.52 -16.01
N ILE A 187 7.64 -3.61 -16.70
CA ILE A 187 7.35 -3.60 -18.14
C ILE A 187 6.14 -2.72 -18.46
N LEU A 188 5.08 -2.80 -17.67
CA LEU A 188 3.90 -1.93 -17.79
C LEU A 188 4.28 -0.46 -17.62
N GLY A 189 5.26 -0.14 -16.76
CA GLY A 189 5.83 1.20 -16.66
C GLY A 189 6.45 1.69 -17.96
N ALA A 190 7.08 0.80 -18.73
CA ALA A 190 7.70 1.15 -20.01
C ALA A 190 6.65 1.49 -21.08
N VAL A 191 5.47 0.88 -20.98
CA VAL A 191 4.37 1.00 -21.95
C VAL A 191 3.42 2.14 -21.61
N PHE A 192 3.02 2.27 -20.34
CA PHE A 192 1.95 3.18 -19.93
C PHE A 192 2.41 4.57 -19.50
N ILE A 193 3.72 4.75 -19.23
CA ILE A 193 4.26 6.04 -18.81
C ILE A 193 4.87 6.74 -20.01
N GLU A 194 4.27 7.88 -20.39
CA GLU A 194 4.76 8.67 -21.50
C GLU A 194 5.98 9.49 -21.05
N PRO A 195 7.07 9.52 -21.82
CA PRO A 195 8.17 10.45 -21.57
C PRO A 195 7.66 11.89 -21.62
N SER A 196 8.09 12.72 -20.66
CA SER A 196 7.70 14.14 -20.66
C SER A 196 8.16 14.81 -21.95
N LYS A 197 7.23 15.52 -22.62
CA LYS A 197 7.52 16.30 -23.84
C LYS A 197 8.47 17.48 -23.57
N SER A 198 8.67 17.86 -22.30
CA SER A 198 9.55 18.96 -21.91
C SER A 198 10.91 18.44 -21.46
N SER A 199 11.71 17.97 -22.41
CA SER A 199 13.08 17.51 -22.16
C SER A 199 14.09 18.64 -21.87
N ARG A 200 13.67 19.89 -21.60
CA ARG A 200 14.61 21.03 -21.56
C ARG A 200 14.48 22.08 -20.47
N GLN A 201 13.56 21.99 -19.51
CA GLN A 201 13.57 22.91 -18.36
C GLN A 201 13.36 22.19 -17.03
N ILE A 202 14.43 21.56 -16.54
CA ILE A 202 14.63 21.42 -15.10
C ILE A 202 15.07 22.81 -14.58
N ARG A 203 14.17 23.79 -14.58
CA ARG A 203 14.39 25.07 -13.88
C ARG A 203 13.60 25.03 -12.58
N GLY A 204 14.34 25.20 -11.49
CA GLY A 204 13.88 24.99 -10.13
C GLY A 204 12.78 25.95 -9.73
N GLU A 205 11.77 25.38 -9.10
CA GLU A 205 10.96 26.01 -8.06
C GLU A 205 10.17 24.86 -7.42
N GLN A 206 10.89 24.06 -6.63
CA GLN A 206 10.25 23.27 -5.60
C GLN A 206 10.31 24.14 -4.35
N LEU A 207 9.13 24.62 -3.96
CA LEU A 207 8.90 25.25 -2.66
C LEU A 207 9.56 24.37 -1.60
N ASP A 208 10.46 24.95 -0.81
CA ASP A 208 11.09 24.24 0.30
C ASP A 208 9.99 23.62 1.15
N GLU A 209 10.06 22.30 1.32
CA GLU A 209 9.11 21.59 2.15
C GLU A 209 9.30 22.09 3.59
N SER A 210 8.32 22.86 4.07
CA SER A 210 8.34 23.41 5.42
C SER A 210 8.41 22.28 6.42
N SER A 211 9.23 22.45 7.47
CA SER A 211 9.32 21.46 8.56
C SER A 211 7.95 21.20 9.20
N GLY A 212 7.07 22.20 9.22
CA GLY A 212 5.68 22.04 9.66
C GLY A 212 4.85 21.15 8.73
N GLY A 213 5.11 21.17 7.43
CA GLY A 213 4.46 20.28 6.45
C GLY A 213 4.89 18.82 6.59
N ILE A 214 6.13 18.55 7.04
CA ILE A 214 6.60 17.21 7.38
C ILE A 214 5.84 16.67 8.60
N ILE A 215 5.76 17.48 9.67
CA ILE A 215 5.07 17.09 10.91
C ILE A 215 3.57 16.86 10.65
N LEU A 216 2.89 17.77 9.93
CA LEU A 216 1.46 17.65 9.65
C LEU A 216 1.12 16.36 8.88
N ARG A 217 1.97 15.96 7.93
CA ARG A 217 1.80 14.68 7.22
C ARG A 217 2.04 13.48 8.12
N GLY A 218 3.04 13.54 9.00
CA GLY A 218 3.22 12.52 10.03
C GLY A 218 1.96 12.34 10.89
N VAL A 219 1.34 13.45 11.33
CA VAL A 219 0.08 13.40 12.09
C VAL A 219 -1.07 12.81 11.26
N LYS A 220 -1.19 13.16 9.97
CA LYS A 220 -2.21 12.55 9.10
C LYS A 220 -2.01 11.04 8.96
N VAL A 221 -0.77 10.59 8.75
CA VAL A 221 -0.44 9.16 8.70
C VAL A 221 -0.77 8.48 10.03
N TYR A 222 -0.47 9.11 11.16
CA TYR A 222 -0.83 8.60 12.49
C TYR A 222 -2.33 8.34 12.62
N VAL A 223 -3.15 9.35 12.33
CA VAL A 223 -4.62 9.24 12.42
C VAL A 223 -5.15 8.20 11.44
N PHE A 224 -4.57 8.13 10.25
CA PHE A 224 -4.95 7.15 9.24
C PHE A 224 -4.68 5.71 9.70
N VAL A 225 -3.47 5.41 10.20
CA VAL A 225 -3.14 4.06 10.70
C VAL A 225 -3.97 3.73 11.94
N MET A 226 -4.15 4.67 12.87
CA MET A 226 -5.02 4.49 14.04
C MET A 226 -6.44 4.10 13.62
N ALA A 227 -6.99 4.77 12.60
CA ALA A 227 -8.29 4.47 12.05
C ALA A 227 -8.37 3.06 11.47
N LEU A 228 -7.35 2.64 10.71
CA LEU A 228 -7.27 1.30 10.14
C LEU A 228 -7.18 0.22 11.22
N THR A 229 -6.39 0.42 12.29
CA THR A 229 -6.32 -0.51 13.43
C THR A 229 -7.70 -0.71 14.06
N MET A 230 -8.43 0.38 14.31
CA MET A 230 -9.78 0.30 14.91
C MET A 230 -10.81 -0.35 13.97
N LEU A 231 -10.77 0.03 12.69
CA LEU A 231 -11.64 -0.53 11.67
C LEU A 231 -11.39 -2.04 11.51
N GLY A 232 -10.12 -2.42 11.50
CA GLY A 232 -9.68 -3.79 11.42
C GLY A 232 -10.18 -4.69 12.55
N ALA A 233 -9.93 -4.28 13.78
CA ALA A 233 -10.46 -4.97 14.95
C ALA A 233 -12.01 -5.00 14.93
N GLY A 234 -12.64 -3.91 14.49
CA GLY A 234 -14.09 -3.84 14.32
C GLY A 234 -14.67 -4.92 13.39
N PHE A 235 -13.92 -5.30 12.36
CA PHE A 235 -14.32 -6.34 11.39
C PHE A 235 -13.83 -7.75 11.72
N GLU A 236 -12.92 -7.92 12.68
CA GLU A 236 -12.37 -9.23 13.09
C GLU A 236 -13.48 -10.28 13.38
N PRO A 237 -14.57 -9.99 14.13
CA PRO A 237 -15.62 -10.99 14.36
C PRO A 237 -16.43 -11.40 13.13
N VAL A 238 -16.45 -10.56 12.08
CA VAL A 238 -17.06 -10.89 10.78
C VAL A 238 -16.13 -11.83 10.04
N ILE A 239 -14.84 -11.49 10.02
CA ILE A 239 -13.81 -12.26 9.31
C ILE A 239 -13.73 -13.67 9.89
N GLU A 240 -13.61 -13.82 11.20
CA GLU A 240 -13.53 -15.14 11.85
C GLU A 240 -14.77 -15.99 11.60
N ARG A 241 -15.96 -15.37 11.58
CA ARG A 241 -17.23 -16.08 11.43
C ARG A 241 -17.49 -16.54 9.99
N PHE A 242 -17.11 -15.73 9.00
CA PHE A 242 -17.49 -15.94 7.61
C PHE A 242 -16.35 -16.39 6.71
N LEU A 243 -15.09 -16.02 6.99
CA LEU A 243 -13.93 -16.30 6.14
C LEU A 243 -13.20 -17.60 6.50
N ILE A 244 -13.17 -18.01 7.77
CA ILE A 244 -12.50 -19.25 8.19
C ILE A 244 -13.22 -20.47 7.60
N GLY A 245 -12.49 -21.27 6.82
CA GLY A 245 -12.99 -22.50 6.19
C GLY A 245 -13.62 -22.32 4.80
N MET A 246 -13.60 -21.11 4.23
CA MET A 246 -13.99 -20.92 2.84
C MET A 246 -12.97 -21.48 1.84
N ASN A 247 -13.46 -21.76 0.63
CA ASN A 247 -12.61 -22.22 -0.46
C ASN A 247 -11.53 -21.16 -0.79
N PRO A 248 -10.25 -21.56 -0.99
CA PRO A 248 -9.14 -20.64 -1.27
C PRO A 248 -9.38 -19.70 -2.46
N LEU A 249 -10.03 -20.20 -3.50
CA LEU A 249 -10.35 -19.42 -4.70
C LEU A 249 -11.43 -18.36 -4.42
N THR A 250 -12.33 -18.64 -3.48
CA THR A 250 -13.34 -17.65 -3.05
C THR A 250 -12.72 -16.59 -2.15
N LEU A 251 -11.86 -17.01 -1.22
CA LEU A 251 -11.09 -16.09 -0.38
C LEU A 251 -10.25 -15.12 -1.20
N TYR A 252 -9.58 -15.62 -2.25
CA TYR A 252 -8.83 -14.79 -3.18
C TYR A 252 -9.64 -13.58 -3.69
N TRP A 253 -10.88 -13.78 -4.14
CA TRP A 253 -11.72 -12.70 -4.63
C TRP A 253 -12.34 -11.84 -3.54
N ILE A 254 -12.70 -12.42 -2.40
CA ILE A 254 -13.20 -11.66 -1.24
C ILE A 254 -12.14 -10.70 -0.73
N ASN A 255 -10.87 -11.07 -0.86
CA ASN A 255 -9.73 -10.25 -0.47
C ASN A 255 -9.57 -8.97 -1.30
N MET A 256 -10.44 -8.73 -2.30
CA MET A 256 -10.68 -7.38 -2.86
C MET A 256 -11.06 -6.33 -1.80
N ILE A 257 -11.59 -6.77 -0.65
CA ILE A 257 -11.86 -5.89 0.51
C ILE A 257 -10.56 -5.24 1.02
N SER A 258 -9.39 -5.88 0.79
CA SER A 258 -8.07 -5.33 1.13
C SER A 258 -7.70 -4.08 0.35
N ALA A 259 -8.45 -3.69 -0.68
CA ALA A 259 -8.26 -2.37 -1.29
C ALA A 259 -8.64 -1.25 -0.31
N ILE A 260 -9.54 -1.54 0.63
CA ILE A 260 -10.18 -0.53 1.48
C ILE A 260 -9.80 -0.73 2.94
N LEU A 261 -9.76 -1.99 3.38
CA LEU A 261 -9.17 -2.40 4.65
C LEU A 261 -7.68 -2.60 4.44
N ASP A 262 -6.89 -2.29 5.46
CA ASP A 262 -5.45 -2.51 5.43
C ASP A 262 -5.12 -4.01 5.29
N ASN A 263 -4.20 -4.33 4.39
CA ASN A 263 -3.87 -5.71 4.07
C ASN A 263 -3.30 -6.49 5.28
N ALA A 264 -2.54 -5.84 6.16
CA ALA A 264 -1.95 -6.44 7.34
C ALA A 264 -3.03 -6.81 8.37
N THR A 265 -4.07 -6.00 8.45
CA THR A 265 -5.27 -6.29 9.25
C THR A 265 -5.97 -7.56 8.78
N LEU A 266 -6.26 -7.67 7.48
CA LEU A 266 -6.92 -8.86 6.94
C LEU A 266 -6.02 -10.09 7.07
N ALA A 267 -4.70 -9.94 6.86
CA ALA A 267 -3.75 -11.02 7.10
C ALA A 267 -3.77 -11.50 8.57
N ALA A 268 -3.89 -10.59 9.54
CA ALA A 268 -3.97 -10.96 10.96
C ALA A 268 -5.21 -11.80 11.29
N ALA A 269 -6.33 -11.50 10.63
CA ALA A 269 -7.62 -12.14 10.86
C ALA A 269 -7.82 -13.41 10.02
N GLU A 270 -7.28 -13.46 8.81
CA GLU A 270 -7.47 -14.58 7.88
C GLU A 270 -6.38 -15.66 8.00
N ILE A 271 -5.12 -15.30 8.28
CA ILE A 271 -4.02 -16.27 8.25
C ILE A 271 -4.00 -17.10 9.55
N SER A 272 -4.01 -18.43 9.38
CA SER A 272 -3.99 -19.40 10.47
C SER A 272 -3.07 -20.59 10.15
N ILE A 273 -2.47 -21.18 11.18
CA ILE A 273 -1.61 -22.37 11.10
C ILE A 273 -2.36 -23.60 10.56
N GLN A 274 -3.69 -23.59 10.64
CA GLN A 274 -4.55 -24.68 10.16
C GLN A 274 -4.72 -24.67 8.64
N MET A 275 -4.29 -23.61 7.95
CA MET A 275 -4.40 -23.49 6.51
C MET A 275 -3.26 -24.23 5.83
N ASP A 276 -3.57 -24.90 4.72
CA ASP A 276 -2.54 -25.47 3.87
C ASP A 276 -1.80 -24.37 3.07
N PRO A 277 -0.59 -24.65 2.55
CA PRO A 277 0.21 -23.65 1.84
C PRO A 277 -0.48 -23.04 0.61
N GLN A 278 -1.33 -23.77 -0.10
CA GLN A 278 -2.02 -23.25 -1.28
C GLN A 278 -3.11 -22.24 -0.89
N THR A 279 -3.81 -22.49 0.22
CA THR A 279 -4.73 -21.53 0.83
C THR A 279 -4.00 -20.26 1.24
N ILE A 280 -2.87 -20.38 1.95
CA ILE A 280 -2.06 -19.23 2.39
C ILE A 280 -1.56 -18.44 1.19
N ARG A 281 -1.04 -19.11 0.15
CA ARG A 281 -0.61 -18.47 -1.10
C ARG A 281 -1.75 -17.69 -1.77
N SER A 282 -2.95 -18.27 -1.84
CA SER A 282 -4.13 -17.61 -2.43
C SER A 282 -4.55 -16.38 -1.63
N VAL A 283 -4.63 -16.50 -0.30
CA VAL A 283 -4.95 -15.38 0.59
C VAL A 283 -3.95 -14.25 0.42
N LEU A 284 -2.64 -14.55 0.50
CA LEU A 284 -1.57 -13.56 0.37
C LEU A 284 -1.61 -12.85 -0.99
N LEU A 285 -1.70 -13.58 -2.10
CA LEU A 285 -1.76 -12.95 -3.42
C LEU A 285 -3.01 -12.08 -3.59
N GLY A 286 -4.16 -12.49 -3.05
CA GLY A 286 -5.38 -11.68 -3.07
C GLY A 286 -5.22 -10.37 -2.29
N LEU A 287 -4.69 -10.44 -1.07
CA LEU A 287 -4.46 -9.28 -0.22
C LEU A 287 -3.45 -8.30 -0.84
N LEU A 288 -2.32 -8.80 -1.33
CA LEU A 288 -1.24 -7.97 -1.88
C LEU A 288 -1.66 -7.22 -3.14
N VAL A 289 -2.30 -7.92 -4.08
CA VAL A 289 -2.72 -7.33 -5.35
C VAL A 289 -3.91 -6.39 -5.13
N SER A 290 -4.88 -6.78 -4.31
CA SER A 290 -5.98 -5.89 -3.98
C SER A 290 -5.52 -4.64 -3.23
N GLY A 291 -4.55 -4.76 -2.32
CA GLY A 291 -4.02 -3.64 -1.54
C GLY A 291 -3.44 -2.51 -2.39
N GLY A 292 -3.00 -2.79 -3.62
CA GLY A 292 -2.54 -1.76 -4.57
C GLY A 292 -3.65 -0.95 -5.26
N MET A 293 -4.90 -1.43 -5.25
CA MET A 293 -6.00 -0.84 -6.02
C MET A 293 -6.38 0.57 -5.56
N LEU A 294 -6.35 0.82 -4.26
CA LEU A 294 -6.74 2.09 -3.64
C LEU A 294 -5.71 2.52 -2.59
N ILE A 295 -5.75 3.80 -2.22
CA ILE A 295 -4.81 4.40 -1.25
C ILE A 295 -4.81 3.68 0.11
N PRO A 296 -5.95 3.31 0.73
CA PRO A 296 -5.95 2.69 2.05
C PRO A 296 -5.37 1.28 2.10
N GLY A 297 -5.34 0.57 0.98
CA GLY A 297 -5.07 -0.86 0.97
C GLY A 297 -3.63 -1.26 1.29
N ASN A 298 -2.67 -0.33 1.19
CA ASN A 298 -1.28 -0.58 1.60
C ASN A 298 -0.55 0.73 1.99
N ILE A 299 0.38 0.63 2.94
CA ILE A 299 1.24 1.71 3.46
C ILE A 299 1.99 2.53 2.40
N PRO A 300 2.65 1.96 1.37
CA PRO A 300 3.36 2.75 0.38
C PRO A 300 2.40 3.67 -0.40
N ASN A 301 1.14 3.27 -0.57
CA ASN A 301 0.14 4.08 -1.25
C ASN A 301 -0.19 5.32 -0.41
N ILE A 302 -0.44 5.14 0.89
CA ILE A 302 -0.75 6.21 1.86
C ILE A 302 0.37 7.27 1.85
N ILE A 303 1.61 6.81 1.95
CA ILE A 303 2.79 7.69 2.02
C ILE A 303 2.94 8.51 0.73
N VAL A 304 2.91 7.84 -0.43
CA VAL A 304 3.20 8.50 -1.70
C VAL A 304 2.04 9.40 -2.12
N ALA A 305 0.79 8.95 -1.95
CA ALA A 305 -0.39 9.76 -2.24
C ALA A 305 -0.44 11.02 -1.35
N GLY A 306 -0.15 10.88 -0.05
CA GLY A 306 -0.08 12.00 0.88
C GLY A 306 1.05 12.99 0.55
N LYS A 307 2.20 12.52 0.07
CA LYS A 307 3.33 13.39 -0.30
C LYS A 307 3.14 14.09 -1.65
N LEU A 308 2.56 13.41 -2.63
CA LEU A 308 2.35 13.94 -3.99
C LEU A 308 0.95 14.55 -4.18
N ASN A 309 0.16 14.65 -3.10
CA ASN A 309 -1.22 15.13 -3.10
C ASN A 309 -2.06 14.43 -4.18
N ILE A 310 -1.98 13.10 -4.26
CA ILE A 310 -2.81 12.29 -5.17
C ILE A 310 -4.13 11.99 -4.47
N THR A 311 -5.24 12.35 -5.12
CA THR A 311 -6.59 12.11 -4.60
C THR A 311 -7.00 10.65 -4.75
N SER A 312 -7.94 10.17 -3.93
CA SER A 312 -8.47 8.81 -4.06
C SER A 312 -9.14 8.57 -5.41
N ALA A 313 -9.83 9.57 -5.95
CA ALA A 313 -10.42 9.49 -7.29
C ALA A 313 -9.35 9.36 -8.40
N GLU A 314 -8.26 10.12 -8.31
CA GLU A 314 -7.13 9.99 -9.26
C GLU A 314 -6.48 8.61 -9.19
N TRP A 315 -6.26 8.10 -7.97
CA TRP A 315 -5.70 6.78 -7.76
C TRP A 315 -6.59 5.68 -8.33
N ALA A 316 -7.87 5.67 -7.92
CA ALA A 316 -8.82 4.63 -8.28
C ALA A 316 -9.05 4.51 -9.79
N ARG A 317 -9.01 5.62 -10.54
CA ARG A 317 -9.18 5.62 -12.01
C ARG A 317 -8.17 4.74 -12.74
N PHE A 318 -6.97 4.55 -12.19
CA PHE A 318 -5.94 3.70 -12.79
C PHE A 318 -5.64 2.46 -11.95
N GLY A 319 -5.52 2.61 -10.62
CA GLY A 319 -5.19 1.54 -9.68
C GLY A 319 -6.24 0.43 -9.62
N LEU A 320 -7.54 0.77 -9.65
CA LEU A 320 -8.61 -0.22 -9.55
C LEU A 320 -8.71 -1.11 -10.82
N PRO A 321 -8.76 -0.56 -12.05
CA PRO A 321 -8.72 -1.40 -13.26
C PRO A 321 -7.44 -2.22 -13.37
N LEU A 322 -6.28 -1.63 -13.04
CA LEU A 322 -4.99 -2.32 -13.08
C LEU A 322 -4.95 -3.48 -12.08
N GLY A 323 -5.37 -3.26 -10.84
CA GLY A 323 -5.41 -4.30 -9.82
C GLY A 323 -6.40 -5.39 -10.16
N LEU A 324 -7.57 -5.08 -10.74
CA LEU A 324 -8.52 -6.12 -11.19
C LEU A 324 -7.92 -6.99 -12.30
N LEU A 325 -7.21 -6.39 -13.25
CA LEU A 325 -6.49 -7.15 -14.28
C LEU A 325 -5.39 -8.03 -13.68
N ALA A 326 -4.63 -7.51 -12.71
CA ALA A 326 -3.64 -8.28 -11.97
C ALA A 326 -4.29 -9.43 -11.18
N MET A 327 -5.46 -9.20 -10.58
CA MET A 327 -6.21 -10.23 -9.86
C MET A 327 -6.61 -11.37 -10.80
N VAL A 328 -7.16 -11.06 -11.98
CA VAL A 328 -7.48 -12.07 -12.99
C VAL A 328 -6.23 -12.84 -13.42
N PHE A 329 -5.12 -12.14 -13.63
CA PHE A 329 -3.85 -12.75 -14.03
C PHE A 329 -3.34 -13.76 -12.98
N TYR A 330 -3.28 -13.35 -11.71
CA TYR A 330 -2.85 -14.24 -10.63
C TYR A 330 -3.85 -15.36 -10.35
N PHE A 331 -5.15 -15.11 -10.52
CA PHE A 331 -6.17 -16.16 -10.43
C PHE A 331 -5.93 -17.27 -11.45
N ILE A 332 -5.60 -16.91 -12.70
CA ILE A 332 -5.23 -17.89 -13.74
C ILE A 332 -3.98 -18.67 -13.32
N ILE A 333 -2.95 -18.00 -12.79
CA ILE A 333 -1.75 -18.68 -12.29
C ILE A 333 -2.12 -19.70 -11.22
N ILE A 334 -2.88 -19.28 -10.19
CA ILE A 334 -3.31 -20.15 -9.08
C ILE A 334 -4.09 -21.37 -9.59
N LEU A 335 -4.94 -21.23 -10.62
CA LEU A 335 -5.66 -22.36 -11.22
C LEU A 335 -4.76 -23.35 -11.97
N THR A 336 -3.61 -22.89 -12.45
CA THR A 336 -2.69 -23.70 -13.28
C THR A 336 -1.52 -24.31 -12.51
N THR A 337 -1.35 -23.97 -11.24
CA THR A 337 -0.23 -24.38 -10.37
C THR A 337 -0.74 -24.99 -9.08
#